data_AF-A0A9E6JKS5-F1
#
_entry.id   AF-A0A9E6JKS5-F1
#
_cell.length_a   1.000
_cell.length_b   1.000
_cell.length_c   1.000
_cell.angle_alpha   90.00
_cell.angle_beta   90.00
_cell.angle_gamma   90.00
#
_symmetry.space_group_name_H-M   'P 1'
#
loop_
_entity.id
_entity.type
_entity.pdbx_description
1 polymer ?
#
loop_
_entity_poly.entity_id
_entity_poly.type
_entity_poly.pdbx_seq_one_letter_code
_entity_poly.pdbx_strand_id
1 'polypeptide(L)' 'MSDRPRLYATVLEDHFRRNRQMALVSGARQVGKTTACRAVGTAYFNWDNQDDRRMLLLGPGA' A
#
# COMPACT_ATOMS: atom_id res chain seq x y z
N MET A 1 -6.85 -24.45 11.07
CA MET A 1 -5.73 -23.49 11.24
C MET A 1 -6.35 -22.14 11.54
N SER A 2 -6.06 -21.53 12.68
CA SER A 2 -6.52 -20.17 12.97
C SER A 2 -5.76 -19.21 12.06
N ASP A 3 -6.48 -18.50 11.19
CA ASP A 3 -5.90 -17.56 10.24
C ASP A 3 -5.33 -16.38 11.04
N ARG A 4 -4.00 -16.30 11.13
CA ARG A 4 -3.34 -15.19 11.82
C ARG A 4 -3.28 -14.02 10.85
N PRO A 5 -3.78 -12.84 11.23
CA PRO A 5 -3.77 -11.69 10.34
C PRO A 5 -2.34 -11.34 9.93
N ARG A 6 -2.14 -11.03 8.65
CA ARG A 6 -0.83 -10.68 8.10
C ARG A 6 -0.37 -9.35 8.70
N LEU A 7 0.85 -9.30 9.23
CA LEU A 7 1.40 -8.09 9.88
C LEU A 7 1.23 -6.82 9.03
N TYR A 8 1.58 -6.87 7.74
CA TYR A 8 1.42 -5.72 6.84
C TYR A 8 -0.03 -5.28 6.68
N ALA A 9 -0.99 -6.21 6.63
CA ALA A 9 -2.40 -5.87 6.53
C ALA A 9 -2.88 -5.17 7.81
N THR A 10 -2.54 -5.72 8.98
CA THR A 10 -2.91 -5.13 10.27
C THR A 10 -2.37 -3.71 10.45
N VAL A 11 -1.10 -3.48 10.11
CA VAL A 11 -0.49 -2.14 10.21
C VAL A 11 -1.13 -1.15 9.25
N LEU A 12 -1.39 -1.56 8.01
CA LEU A 12 -2.01 -0.68 7.00
C LEU A 12 -3.48 -0.37 7.32
N GLU A 13 -4.25 -1.34 7.79
CA GLU A 13 -5.64 -1.14 8.23
C GLU A 13 -5.73 -0.13 9.37
N ASP A 14 -4.88 -0.27 10.39
CA ASP A 14 -4.85 0.68 11.51
C ASP A 14 -4.43 2.08 11.03
N HIS A 15 -3.42 2.17 10.16
CA HIS A 15 -2.99 3.44 9.58
C HIS A 15 -4.12 4.14 8.82
N PHE A 16 -4.81 3.44 7.91
CA PHE A 16 -5.89 4.04 7.12
C PHE A 16 -7.15 4.33 7.93
N ARG A 17 -7.41 3.59 9.02
CA ARG A 17 -8.53 3.90 9.92
C ARG A 17 -8.30 5.20 10.69
N ARG A 18 -7.06 5.48 11.06
CA ARG A 18 -6.70 6.63 11.92
C ARG A 18 -6.28 7.88 11.16
N ASN A 19 -5.81 7.71 9.92
CA ASN A 19 -5.18 8.77 9.16
C ASN A 19 -5.78 8.88 7.76
N ARG A 20 -6.01 10.11 7.29
CA ARG A 20 -6.35 10.39 5.90
C ARG A 20 -5.06 10.60 5.08
N GLN A 21 -4.20 9.58 5.05
CA GLN A 21 -2.88 9.62 4.44
C GLN A 21 -2.66 8.46 3.47
N MET A 22 -1.72 8.64 2.54
CA MET A 22 -1.20 7.59 1.69
C MET A 22 -0.09 6.83 2.44
N ALA A 23 -0.01 5.50 2.25
CA ALA A 23 1.07 4.68 2.77
C ALA A 23 2.00 4.21 1.65
N LEU A 24 3.31 4.44 1.80
CA LEU A 24 4.36 3.91 0.92
C LEU A 24 4.96 2.65 1.57
N VAL A 25 4.85 1.51 0.90
CA VAL A 25 5.22 0.21 1.49
C VAL A 25 6.42 -0.40 0.77
N SER A 26 7.55 -0.50 1.46
CA SER A 26 8.80 -1.11 0.97
C SER A 26 9.13 -2.39 1.73
N GLY A 27 10.10 -3.17 1.23
CA GLY A 27 10.62 -4.37 1.91
C GLY A 27 11.00 -5.52 0.97
N ALA A 28 11.53 -6.61 1.54
CA ALA A 28 12.10 -7.74 0.80
C ALA A 28 11.13 -8.40 -0.22
N ARG A 29 11.67 -9.07 -1.24
CA ARG A 29 10.86 -9.75 -2.26
C ARG A 29 9.99 -10.85 -1.62
N GLN A 30 8.79 -11.06 -2.17
CA GLN A 30 7.87 -12.15 -1.79
C GLN A 30 7.30 -12.13 -0.35
N VAL A 31 7.52 -11.08 0.45
CA VAL A 31 6.93 -10.95 1.80
C VAL A 31 5.43 -10.56 1.81
N GLY A 32 4.78 -10.52 0.65
CA GLY A 32 3.33 -10.29 0.55
C GLY A 32 2.88 -8.82 0.55
N LYS A 33 3.78 -7.86 0.31
CA LYS A 33 3.48 -6.41 0.29
C LYS A 33 2.36 -6.06 -0.71
N THR A 34 2.49 -6.51 -1.95
CA THR A 34 1.51 -6.25 -3.01
C THR A 34 0.14 -6.83 -2.67
N THR A 35 0.10 -8.04 -2.12
CA THR A 35 -1.13 -8.66 -1.65
C THR A 35 -1.79 -7.86 -0.54
N ALA A 36 -1.02 -7.41 0.45
CA ALA A 36 -1.55 -6.59 1.54
C ALA A 36 -2.07 -5.23 1.05
N CYS A 37 -1.30 -4.51 0.23
CA CYS A 37 -1.69 -3.19 -0.27
C CYS A 37 -2.97 -3.26 -1.13
N ARG A 38 -3.11 -4.29 -1.96
CA ARG A 38 -4.32 -4.49 -2.78
C ARG A 38 -5.54 -4.93 -1.97
N ALA A 39 -5.35 -5.60 -0.83
CA ALA A 39 -6.44 -6.04 0.02
C ALA A 39 -7.06 -4.88 0.83
N VAL A 40 -6.23 -3.91 1.24
CA VAL A 40 -6.64 -2.87 2.21
C VAL A 40 -6.71 -1.45 1.62
N GLY A 41 -6.01 -1.20 0.51
CA GLY A 41 -5.98 0.11 -0.13
C GLY A 41 -7.13 0.30 -1.13
N THR A 42 -7.65 1.53 -1.21
CA THR A 42 -8.65 1.92 -2.23
C THR A 42 -8.02 2.13 -3.62
N ALA A 43 -6.74 2.50 -3.65
CA ALA A 43 -5.92 2.59 -4.85
C ALA A 43 -4.55 1.97 -4.58
N TYR A 44 -3.95 1.38 -5.61
CA TYR A 44 -2.63 0.78 -5.56
C TYR A 44 -1.76 1.37 -6.68
N PHE A 45 -0.64 1.97 -6.30
CA PHE A 45 0.36 2.50 -7.22
C PHE A 45 1.67 1.73 -7.05
N ASN A 46 2.27 1.35 -8.17
CA ASN A 46 3.58 0.71 -8.19
C ASN A 46 4.66 1.72 -8.59
N TRP A 47 5.59 2.01 -7.68
CA TRP A 47 6.70 2.94 -7.97
C TRP A 47 7.57 2.52 -9.17
N ASP A 48 7.68 1.21 -9.43
CA ASP A 48 8.45 0.69 -10.57
C ASP A 48 7.69 0.85 -11.90
N ASN A 49 6.36 1.02 -11.85
CA ASN A 49 5.56 1.37 -13.03
C ASN A 49 5.73 2.86 -13.33
N GLN A 50 6.10 3.19 -14.57
CA GLN A 50 6.41 4.57 -14.96
C GLN A 50 5.18 5.49 -14.94
N ASP A 51 4.00 4.98 -15.31
CA ASP A 51 2.76 5.73 -15.35
C ASP A 51 2.26 6.02 -13.93
N ASP A 52 2.27 5.02 -13.06
CA ASP A 52 1.93 5.17 -11.63
C ASP A 52 2.90 6.16 -10.95
N ARG A 53 4.20 6.04 -11.22
CA ARG A 53 5.21 6.96 -10.68
C ARG A 53 4.99 8.38 -11.19
N ARG A 54 4.63 8.54 -12.46
CA ARG A 54 4.30 9.86 -13.03
C ARG A 54 3.11 10.49 -12.29
N MET A 55 2.05 9.73 -12.05
CA MET A 55 0.89 10.19 -11.27
C MET A 55 1.28 10.66 -9.87
N LEU A 56 2.12 9.90 -9.16
CA LEU A 56 2.60 10.28 -7.83
C LEU A 56 3.45 11.56 -7.85
N LEU A 57 4.29 11.74 -8.86
CA LEU A 57 5.19 12.89 -8.98
C LEU A 57 4.49 14.17 -9.47
N LEU A 58 3.39 14.05 -10.20
CA LEU A 58 2.58 15.21 -10.63
C LEU A 58 1.97 15.97 -9.43
N GLY A 59 1.73 15.26 -8.32
CA GLY A 59 1.18 15.86 -7.12
C GLY A 59 -0.31 16.23 -7.24
N PRO A 60 -0.85 16.98 -6.26
CA PRO A 60 -2.29 17.22 -6.13
C PRO A 60 -2.88 18.20 -7.17
N GLY A 61 -2.08 18.78 -8.06
CA GLY A 61 -2.50 19.76 -9.06
C GLY A 61 -2.64 19.23 -10.49
N ALA A 62 -2.53 17.91 -10.69
CA ALA A 62 -2.79 17.26 -11.98
C ALA A 62 -4.29 17.15 -12.30
#